data_AF-A0A9P6DSE4-F1
#
_entry.id   AF-A0A9P6DSE4-F1
#
_cell.length_a   1.000
_cell.length_b   1.000
_cell.length_c   1.000
_cell.angle_alpha   90.00
_cell.angle_beta   90.00
_cell.angle_gamma   90.00
#
_symmetry.space_group_name_H-M   'P 1'
#
loop_
_entity.id
_entity.type
_entity.pdbx_description
1 polymer ?
#
loop_
_entity_poly.entity_id
_entity_poly.type
_entity_poly.pdbx_seq_one_letter_code
_entity_poly.pdbx_strand_id
1 'polypeptide(L)'
;MDVCDISTLQACELSYLYQISTCSGLAALDLTSTRKLVGLRVTGVGAAVCACQGCICLLGLGDLQKGEQYCNMDYIIFSSLQSCKLHEILLSYNIFCQWPKKQEACHDLLPVALWLDPQITLLGVVPKFHLPAHKDICHMKY
;
A
#
# COMPACT_ATOMS: atom_id res chain seq x y z
N MET A 1 11.74 -5.70 17.90
CA MET A 1 10.95 -6.11 16.71
C MET A 1 9.52 -5.77 17.07
N ASP A 2 9.18 -4.48 16.99
CA ASP A 2 7.84 -4.01 17.27
C ASP A 2 7.00 -4.36 16.06
N VAL A 3 6.32 -5.50 16.16
CA VAL A 3 5.14 -5.78 15.35
C VAL A 3 4.25 -4.56 15.53
N CYS A 4 3.96 -3.84 14.43
CA CYS A 4 3.03 -2.72 14.39
C CYS A 4 1.92 -2.96 15.42
N ASP A 5 1.96 -2.22 16.53
CA ASP A 5 1.20 -2.55 17.72
C ASP A 5 -0.29 -2.53 17.33
N ILE A 6 -1.06 -3.49 17.82
CA ILE A 6 -2.50 -3.60 17.48
C ILE A 6 -3.22 -2.26 17.74
N SER A 7 -2.70 -1.48 18.69
CA SER A 7 -3.09 -0.10 19.00
C SER A 7 -2.90 0.90 17.83
N THR A 8 -1.75 0.89 17.15
CA THR A 8 -1.49 1.71 15.95
C THR A 8 -2.38 1.34 14.77
N LEU A 9 -2.68 0.05 14.61
CA LEU A 9 -3.63 -0.42 13.58
C LEU A 9 -5.08 -0.04 13.93
N GLN A 10 -5.48 -0.12 15.20
CA GLN A 10 -6.80 0.33 15.68
C GLN A 10 -6.99 1.86 15.57
N ALA A 11 -5.94 2.66 15.80
CA ALA A 11 -6.00 4.10 15.58
C ALA A 11 -6.18 4.44 14.09
N CYS A 12 -5.53 3.68 13.21
CA CYS A 12 -5.77 3.75 11.77
C CYS A 12 -7.21 3.31 11.40
N GLU A 13 -7.76 2.27 12.04
CA GLU A 13 -9.14 1.81 11.77
C GLU A 13 -10.19 2.92 11.90
N LEU A 14 -10.05 3.85 12.86
CA LEU A 14 -11.01 4.95 13.07
C LEU A 14 -10.90 6.08 12.03
N SER A 15 -9.73 6.30 11.42
CA SER A 15 -9.57 7.25 10.31
C SER A 15 -9.85 6.62 8.93
N TYR A 16 -9.96 5.29 8.87
CA TYR A 16 -10.09 4.51 7.62
C TYR A 16 -11.49 4.05 7.25
N LEU A 17 -12.50 4.32 8.07
CA LEU A 17 -13.87 3.81 7.88
C LEU A 17 -14.54 4.19 6.55
N TYR A 18 -13.92 5.03 5.74
CA TYR A 18 -14.46 5.41 4.44
C TYR A 18 -13.39 5.59 3.37
N GLN A 19 -12.68 4.51 3.02
CA GLN A 19 -11.86 4.46 1.81
C GLN A 19 -12.73 4.39 0.55
N ILE A 20 -13.44 5.47 0.20
CA ILE A 20 -14.16 5.51 -1.08
C ILE A 20 -13.14 5.40 -2.21
N SER A 21 -13.38 4.46 -3.13
CA SER A 21 -12.67 4.42 -4.39
C SER A 21 -13.08 5.63 -5.24
N THR A 22 -12.12 6.48 -5.62
CA THR A 22 -12.35 7.63 -6.53
C THR A 22 -12.18 7.25 -8.00
N CYS A 23 -11.88 5.98 -8.27
CA CYS A 23 -11.63 5.35 -9.56
C CYS A 23 -12.57 4.14 -9.71
N SER A 24 -12.84 3.71 -10.93
CA SER A 24 -13.85 2.70 -11.29
C SER A 24 -13.75 1.44 -10.43
N GLY A 25 -14.80 1.13 -9.65
CA GLY A 25 -15.09 -0.15 -8.99
C GLY A 25 -13.88 -1.02 -8.65
N LEU A 26 -12.94 -0.48 -7.87
CA LEU A 26 -11.75 -1.23 -7.46
C LEU A 26 -12.19 -2.33 -6.50
N ALA A 27 -12.36 -3.53 -7.04
CA ALA A 27 -12.78 -4.69 -6.27
C ALA A 27 -11.92 -4.89 -5.02
N ALA A 28 -10.62 -4.59 -5.07
CA ALA A 28 -9.74 -4.67 -3.90
C ALA A 28 -10.20 -3.79 -2.72
N LEU A 29 -10.66 -2.55 -2.98
CA LEU A 29 -11.16 -1.65 -1.93
C LEU A 29 -12.62 -1.96 -1.54
N ASP A 30 -13.42 -2.37 -2.50
CA ASP A 30 -14.83 -2.71 -2.25
C ASP A 30 -14.94 -4.04 -1.48
N LEU A 31 -14.06 -5.01 -1.73
CA LEU A 31 -14.02 -6.31 -1.06
C LEU A 31 -13.49 -6.23 0.38
N THR A 32 -12.52 -5.36 0.67
CA THR A 32 -12.00 -5.21 2.04
C THR A 32 -13.01 -4.60 3.00
N SER A 33 -13.84 -3.68 2.51
CA SER A 33 -14.90 -3.05 3.30
C SER A 33 -16.15 -3.94 3.47
N THR A 34 -16.45 -4.82 2.51
CA THR A 34 -17.68 -5.63 2.51
C THR A 34 -17.51 -7.08 2.97
N ARG A 35 -16.30 -7.67 2.87
CA ARG A 35 -16.09 -9.06 3.34
C ARG A 35 -15.91 -9.12 4.85
N LYS A 36 -16.91 -9.69 5.53
CA LYS A 36 -16.77 -10.13 6.93
C LYS A 36 -15.96 -11.42 6.99
N LEU A 37 -14.63 -11.29 7.05
CA LEU A 37 -13.72 -12.41 7.34
C LEU A 37 -13.62 -12.58 8.87
N VAL A 38 -14.49 -13.40 9.45
CA VAL A 38 -14.54 -13.64 10.91
C VAL A 38 -13.68 -14.84 11.27
N GLY A 39 -12.86 -14.71 12.31
CA GLY A 39 -12.09 -15.83 12.89
C GLY A 39 -10.74 -16.14 12.22
N LEU A 40 -10.30 -15.34 11.25
CA LEU A 40 -8.98 -15.46 10.63
C LEU A 40 -8.00 -14.46 11.25
N ARG A 41 -6.83 -14.93 11.70
CA ARG A 41 -5.72 -14.06 12.14
C ARG A 41 -5.04 -13.36 10.97
N VAL A 42 -4.97 -14.05 9.83
CA VAL A 42 -4.37 -13.58 8.58
C VAL A 42 -5.36 -13.90 7.46
N THR A 43 -5.69 -12.89 6.67
CA THR A 43 -6.67 -12.96 5.57
C THR A 43 -6.00 -12.95 4.19
N GLY A 44 -4.71 -12.63 4.14
CA GLY A 44 -3.89 -12.62 2.95
C GLY A 44 -2.47 -12.23 3.30
N VAL A 45 -1.60 -12.15 2.29
CA VAL A 45 -0.21 -11.71 2.45
C VAL A 45 0.06 -10.68 1.36
N GLY A 46 0.64 -9.55 1.76
CA GLY A 46 1.13 -8.53 0.84
C GLY A 46 2.64 -8.65 0.66
N ALA A 47 3.13 -8.37 -0.54
CA ALA A 47 4.56 -8.38 -0.82
C ALA A 47 4.99 -7.19 -1.69
N ALA A 48 6.12 -6.57 -1.34
CA ALA A 48 6.88 -5.68 -2.20
C ALA A 48 7.94 -6.51 -2.93
N VAL A 49 7.90 -6.47 -4.27
CA VAL A 49 8.74 -7.30 -5.13
C VAL A 49 9.56 -6.41 -6.06
N CYS A 50 10.84 -6.72 -6.21
CA CYS A 50 11.71 -6.06 -7.16
C CYS A 50 11.28 -6.44 -8.59
N ALA A 51 10.86 -5.45 -9.38
CA ALA A 51 10.45 -5.67 -10.76
C ALA A 51 11.57 -6.20 -11.66
N CYS A 52 12.83 -5.92 -11.33
CA CYS A 52 13.98 -6.31 -12.16
C CYS A 52 14.28 -7.81 -12.09
N GLN A 53 14.11 -8.41 -10.90
CA GLN A 53 14.57 -9.78 -10.62
C GLN A 53 13.46 -10.69 -10.08
N GLY A 54 12.30 -10.14 -9.75
CA GLY A 54 11.18 -10.88 -9.15
C GLY A 54 11.42 -11.32 -7.71
N CYS A 55 12.47 -10.84 -7.05
CA CYS A 55 12.75 -11.17 -5.66
C CYS A 55 11.94 -10.28 -4.70
N ILE A 56 11.55 -10.85 -3.56
CA ILE A 56 10.88 -10.10 -2.50
C ILE A 56 11.90 -9.13 -1.90
N CYS A 57 11.51 -7.85 -1.77
CA CYS A 57 12.34 -6.84 -1.14
C CYS A 57 12.57 -7.16 0.34
N LEU A 58 13.70 -6.73 0.89
CA LEU A 58 13.99 -6.90 2.33
C LEU A 58 12.86 -6.26 3.15
N LEU A 59 12.31 -6.97 4.15
CA LEU A 59 11.13 -6.53 4.93
C LEU A 59 9.87 -6.23 4.09
N GLY A 60 9.85 -6.63 2.82
CA GLY A 60 8.75 -6.42 1.90
C GLY A 60 7.70 -7.53 1.94
N LEU A 61 7.47 -8.19 3.07
CA LEU A 61 6.43 -9.21 3.22
C LEU A 61 5.65 -8.98 4.51
N GLY A 62 4.33 -8.99 4.45
CA GLY A 62 3.50 -8.76 5.63
C GLY A 62 2.14 -9.44 5.56
N ASP A 63 1.65 -9.86 6.73
CA ASP A 63 0.33 -10.45 6.91
C ASP A 63 -0.76 -9.39 6.81
N LEU A 64 -1.81 -9.69 6.05
CA LEU A 64 -2.98 -8.82 5.89
C LEU A 64 -4.09 -9.23 6.86
N GLN A 65 -4.57 -8.27 7.65
CA GLN A 65 -5.56 -8.55 8.69
C GLN A 65 -7.01 -8.53 8.18
N LYS A 66 -7.30 -7.73 7.15
CA LYS A 66 -8.62 -7.60 6.50
C LYS A 66 -8.50 -7.38 4.99
N GLY A 67 -7.61 -8.14 4.36
CA GLY A 67 -7.22 -7.98 2.96
C GLY A 67 -6.32 -6.76 2.72
N GLU A 68 -6.25 -6.32 1.45
CA GLU A 68 -5.43 -5.19 1.02
C GLU A 68 -6.01 -3.86 1.57
N GLN A 69 -5.52 -3.45 2.72
CA GLN A 69 -5.74 -2.12 3.29
C GLN A 69 -4.49 -1.28 3.09
N TYR A 70 -4.66 0.02 2.85
CA TYR A 70 -3.53 0.92 2.67
C TYR A 70 -2.60 0.88 3.89
N CYS A 71 -3.08 0.85 5.14
CA CYS A 71 -2.18 0.76 6.30
C CYS A 71 -1.21 -0.43 6.25
N ASN A 72 -1.71 -1.62 5.88
CA ASN A 72 -0.90 -2.81 5.74
C ASN A 72 0.06 -2.69 4.55
N MET A 73 -0.44 -2.21 3.40
CA MET A 73 0.36 -2.07 2.18
C MET A 73 1.44 -0.99 2.32
N ASP A 74 1.11 0.15 2.92
CA ASP A 74 2.01 1.25 3.22
C ASP A 74 3.11 0.76 4.15
N TYR A 75 2.75 0.10 5.25
CA TYR A 75 3.73 -0.48 6.15
C TYR A 75 4.71 -1.42 5.41
N ILE A 76 4.20 -2.32 4.55
CA ILE A 76 5.04 -3.23 3.77
C ILE A 76 5.94 -2.45 2.79
N ILE A 77 5.40 -1.47 2.08
CA ILE A 77 6.14 -0.65 1.11
C ILE A 77 7.23 0.14 1.83
N PHE A 78 6.90 0.93 2.84
CA PHE A 78 7.88 1.76 3.57
C PHE A 78 8.92 0.94 4.33
N SER A 79 8.52 -0.19 4.92
CA SER A 79 9.48 -1.14 5.50
C SER A 79 10.46 -1.66 4.46
N SER A 80 9.97 -1.93 3.24
CA SER A 80 10.83 -2.41 2.15
C SER A 80 11.79 -1.34 1.60
N LEU A 81 11.43 -0.07 1.77
CA LEU A 81 12.21 1.06 1.30
C LEU A 81 13.18 1.61 2.34
N GLN A 82 13.05 1.25 3.62
CA GLN A 82 13.86 1.77 4.72
C GLN A 82 15.38 1.65 4.49
N SER A 83 15.82 0.57 3.86
CA SER A 83 17.25 0.33 3.55
C SER A 83 17.61 0.60 2.08
N CYS A 84 16.70 1.20 1.31
CA CYS A 84 16.91 1.48 -0.09
C CYS A 84 17.83 2.71 -0.25
N LYS A 85 18.88 2.57 -1.06
CA LYS A 85 19.85 3.65 -1.35
C LYS A 85 19.65 4.27 -2.73
N LEU A 86 18.52 3.97 -3.36
CA LEU A 86 18.18 4.50 -4.69
C LEU A 86 17.56 5.89 -4.52
N HIS A 87 18.03 6.83 -5.32
CA HIS A 87 17.51 8.20 -5.33
C HIS A 87 16.16 8.30 -6.05
N GLU A 88 15.85 7.35 -6.94
CA GLU A 88 14.58 7.29 -7.66
C GLU A 88 14.03 5.88 -7.64
N ILE A 89 12.75 5.76 -7.26
CA ILE A 89 12.07 4.48 -7.10
C ILE A 89 10.77 4.53 -7.87
N LEU A 90 10.58 3.59 -8.80
CA LEU A 90 9.33 3.40 -9.51
C LEU A 90 8.49 2.33 -8.81
N LEU A 91 7.41 2.77 -8.16
CA LEU A 91 6.47 1.90 -7.46
C LEU A 91 5.27 1.57 -8.37
N SER A 92 5.17 0.30 -8.76
CA SER A 92 4.00 -0.21 -9.46
C SER A 92 2.98 -0.71 -8.44
N TYR A 93 1.82 -0.06 -8.36
CA TYR A 93 0.78 -0.42 -7.39
C TYR A 93 -0.60 -0.35 -8.04
N ASN A 94 -1.41 -1.39 -7.82
CA ASN A 94 -2.73 -1.55 -8.45
C ASN A 94 -3.66 -0.36 -8.21
N ILE A 95 -3.51 0.37 -7.11
CA ILE A 95 -4.33 1.54 -6.78
C ILE A 95 -3.49 2.81 -6.62
N PHE A 96 -2.30 2.86 -7.26
CA PHE A 96 -1.40 4.01 -7.17
C PHE A 96 -2.08 5.32 -7.56
N CYS A 97 -3.02 5.32 -8.51
CA CYS A 97 -3.70 6.56 -8.92
C CYS A 97 -4.50 7.27 -7.79
N GLN A 98 -4.83 6.54 -6.72
CA GLN A 98 -5.50 7.09 -5.53
C GLN A 98 -4.57 7.22 -4.32
N TRP A 99 -3.47 6.47 -4.35
CA TRP A 99 -2.63 6.23 -3.19
C TRP A 99 -1.91 7.49 -2.68
N PRO A 100 -1.21 8.30 -3.49
CA PRO A 100 -0.52 9.51 -3.01
C PRO A 100 -1.44 10.48 -2.28
N LYS A 101 -2.70 10.61 -2.73
CA LYS A 101 -3.69 11.51 -2.11
C LYS A 101 -4.12 11.06 -0.71
N LYS A 102 -4.00 9.77 -0.41
CA LYS A 102 -4.35 9.16 0.88
C LYS A 102 -3.10 8.86 1.73
N GLN A 103 -1.92 8.84 1.10
CA GLN A 103 -0.63 8.57 1.73
C GLN A 103 -0.27 9.64 2.76
N GLU A 104 -0.57 10.92 2.51
CA GLU A 104 -0.25 12.02 3.45
C GLU A 104 -0.86 11.78 4.83
N ALA A 105 -2.11 11.34 4.89
CA ALA A 105 -2.77 11.00 6.16
C ALA A 105 -2.22 9.72 6.82
N CYS A 106 -1.57 8.84 6.06
CA CYS A 106 -0.98 7.59 6.55
C CYS A 106 0.47 7.77 7.01
N HIS A 107 1.20 8.72 6.41
CA HIS A 107 2.58 9.02 6.76
C HIS A 107 2.74 9.38 8.25
N ASP A 108 1.80 10.17 8.79
CA ASP A 108 1.79 10.57 10.20
C ASP A 108 1.47 9.41 11.16
N LEU A 109 0.92 8.31 10.66
CA LEU A 109 0.62 7.09 11.43
C LEU A 109 1.78 6.09 11.39
N LEU A 110 2.74 6.26 10.48
CA LEU A 110 3.91 5.39 10.40
C LEU A 110 4.92 5.76 11.50
N PRO A 111 5.58 4.76 12.11
CA PRO A 111 6.75 5.01 12.94
C PRO A 111 7.76 5.90 12.19
N VAL A 112 8.34 6.88 12.87
CA VAL A 112 9.33 7.81 12.30
C VAL A 112 10.50 7.07 11.64
N ALA A 113 10.84 5.88 12.14
CA ALA A 113 11.87 5.02 11.57
C ALA A 113 11.56 4.51 10.14
N LEU A 114 10.31 4.56 9.70
CA LEU A 114 9.86 4.12 8.38
C LEU A 114 9.62 5.29 7.40
N TRP A 115 9.83 6.53 7.84
CA TRP A 115 9.71 7.68 6.96
C TRP A 115 10.78 7.61 5.88
N LEU A 116 10.40 7.93 4.64
CA LEU A 116 11.35 7.98 3.54
C LEU A 116 12.31 9.14 3.72
N ASP A 117 13.56 8.93 3.34
CA ASP A 117 14.52 10.02 3.20
C ASP A 117 13.95 11.04 2.18
N PRO A 118 13.87 12.34 2.54
CA PRO A 118 13.39 13.39 1.64
C PRO A 118 14.13 13.48 0.29
N GLN A 119 15.33 12.89 0.19
CA GLN A 119 16.10 12.81 -1.06
C GLN A 119 15.60 11.73 -2.02
N ILE A 120 14.77 10.79 -1.55
CA ILE A 120 14.23 9.72 -2.39
C ILE A 120 13.01 10.24 -3.15
N THR A 121 13.09 10.19 -4.48
CA THR A 121 11.95 10.45 -5.36
C THR A 121 11.16 9.16 -5.57
N LEU A 122 9.92 9.13 -5.07
CA LEU A 122 8.99 8.03 -5.33
C LEU A 122 8.08 8.38 -6.52
N LEU A 123 8.32 7.73 -7.65
CA LEU A 123 7.43 7.74 -8.81
C LEU A 123 6.49 6.53 -8.70
N GLY A 124 5.28 6.62 -9.23
CA GLY A 124 4.47 5.42 -9.30
C GLY A 124 3.51 5.34 -10.45
N VAL A 125 3.13 4.10 -10.71
CA VAL A 125 2.44 3.68 -11.93
C VAL A 125 1.39 2.64 -11.58
N VAL A 126 0.34 2.59 -12.41
CA VAL A 126 -0.65 1.51 -12.37
C VAL A 126 -0.20 0.42 -13.34
N PRO A 127 -0.09 -0.85 -12.91
CA PRO A 127 0.28 -1.93 -13.80
C PRO A 127 -0.67 -2.06 -15.00
N LYS A 128 -0.12 -2.34 -16.19
CA LYS A 128 -0.88 -2.40 -17.45
C LYS A 128 -2.12 -3.31 -17.40
N PHE A 129 -2.00 -4.46 -16.74
CA PHE A 129 -3.10 -5.42 -16.60
C PHE A 129 -4.32 -4.83 -15.87
N HIS A 130 -4.08 -3.91 -14.93
CA HIS A 130 -5.15 -3.30 -14.15
C HIS A 130 -5.76 -2.07 -14.82
N LEU A 131 -5.06 -1.41 -15.77
CA LEU A 131 -5.53 -0.18 -16.43
C LEU A 131 -6.98 -0.21 -16.92
N PRO A 132 -7.54 -1.30 -17.50
CA PRO A 132 -8.95 -1.34 -17.91
C PRO A 132 -9.95 -1.15 -16.75
N ALA A 133 -9.53 -1.47 -15.52
CA ALA A 133 -10.31 -1.23 -14.30
C ALA A 133 -10.13 0.19 -13.75
N HIS A 134 -9.33 1.05 -14.40
CA HIS A 134 -9.14 2.44 -14.02
C HIS A 134 -9.77 3.41 -15.04
N LYS A 135 -10.02 4.64 -14.58
CA LYS A 135 -10.43 5.76 -15.44
C LYS A 135 -9.28 6.12 -16.39
N ASP A 136 -9.61 6.62 -17.57
CA ASP A 136 -8.62 7.03 -18.58
C ASP A 136 -7.60 8.05 -18.05
N ILE A 137 -8.02 8.91 -17.10
CA ILE A 137 -7.14 9.87 -16.42
C ILE A 137 -6.01 9.20 -15.61
N CYS A 138 -6.16 7.92 -15.25
CA CYS A 138 -5.17 7.13 -14.52
C CYS A 138 -4.21 6.41 -15.46
N HIS A 139 -4.46 6.42 -16.76
CA HIS A 139 -3.56 5.81 -17.74
C HIS A 139 -2.43 6.79 -17.98
N MET A 140 -1.20 6.37 -17.65
CA MET A 140 -0.01 7.10 -18.05
C MET A 140 -0.01 7.21 -19.58
N LYS A 141 0.31 8.40 -20.12
CA LYS A 141 0.25 8.63 -21.57
C LYS A 141 1.30 7.85 -22.36
N TYR A 142 2.32 7.31 -21.69
CA TYR A 142 3.44 6.55 -22.29
C TYR A 142 3.95 5.52 -21.30
#